data_AF-A0A497BMH3-F1
#
_entry.id   AF-A0A497BMH3-F1
#
_cell.length_a   1.000
_cell.length_b   1.000
_cell.length_c   1.000
_cell.angle_alpha   90.00
_cell.angle_beta   90.00
_cell.angle_gamma   90.00
#
_symmetry.space_group_name_H-M   'P 1'
#
loop_
_entity.id
_entity.type
_entity.pdbx_description
1 polymer ?
#
loop_
_entity_poly.entity_id
_entity_poly.type
_entity_poly.pdbx_seq_one_letter_code
_entity_poly.pdbx_strand_id
1 'polypeptide(L)' 'MGGASSTHPTPVDELDTTLQTMPGGTFSYHVNSEKNDFANWVRDVIGDVTLARNLRKAADRPSAAHAVGARLAQFRARR' A
#
# COMPACT_ATOMS: atom_id res chain seq x y z
N MET A 1 23.97 -13.58 -20.76
CA MET A 1 22.69 -12.89 -21.05
C MET A 1 21.86 -12.95 -19.77
N GLY A 2 21.76 -11.83 -19.05
CA GLY A 2 21.03 -11.77 -17.78
C GLY A 2 19.54 -11.98 -18.04
N GLY A 3 18.96 -12.99 -17.38
CA GLY A 3 17.53 -13.26 -17.47
C GLY A 3 16.75 -12.04 -17.01
N ALA A 4 15.86 -11.55 -17.85
CA ALA A 4 14.88 -10.56 -17.45
C ALA A 4 14.09 -11.16 -16.28
N SER A 5 14.28 -10.62 -15.08
CA SER A 5 13.40 -10.92 -13.95
C SER A 5 12.01 -10.41 -14.33
N SER A 6 11.15 -11.31 -14.79
CA SER A 6 9.72 -11.08 -14.91
C SER A 6 9.19 -10.74 -13.53
N THR A 7 9.21 -9.46 -13.19
CA THR A 7 8.78 -8.98 -11.89
C THR A 7 7.27 -8.86 -11.98
N HIS A 8 6.56 -9.93 -11.62
CA HIS A 8 5.11 -9.87 -11.50
C HIS A 8 4.76 -8.84 -10.41
N PRO A 9 3.72 -8.02 -10.63
CA PRO A 9 3.26 -7.08 -9.62
C PRO A 9 2.93 -7.86 -8.35
N THR A 10 3.50 -7.44 -7.23
CA THR A 10 3.13 -7.99 -5.93
C THR A 10 1.78 -7.39 -5.49
N PRO A 11 1.08 -8.01 -4.54
CA PRO A 11 -0.15 -7.43 -4.00
C PRO A 11 0.04 -5.99 -3.47
N VAL A 12 1.25 -5.63 -3.03
CA VAL A 12 1.55 -4.27 -2.55
C VAL A 12 1.75 -3.29 -3.72
N ASP A 13 2.28 -3.74 -4.86
CA ASP A 13 2.36 -2.93 -6.09
C ASP A 13 0.94 -2.65 -6.65
N GLU A 14 0.04 -3.64 -6.56
CA GLU A 14 -1.37 -3.47 -6.93
C GLU A 14 -2.10 -2.50 -5.99
N LEU A 15 -1.84 -2.58 -4.67
CA LEU A 15 -2.38 -1.64 -3.69
C LEU A 15 -1.91 -0.20 -3.98
N ASP A 16 -0.63 0.01 -4.30
CA ASP A 16 -0.10 1.32 -4.69
C ASP A 16 -0.87 1.91 -5.89
N THR A 17 -0.99 1.12 -6.96
CA THR A 17 -1.73 1.50 -8.17
C THR A 17 -3.19 1.82 -7.87
N THR A 18 -3.83 1.02 -7.03
CA THR A 18 -5.22 1.21 -6.62
C THR A 18 -5.39 2.51 -5.85
N LEU A 19 -4.52 2.79 -4.88
CA LEU A 19 -4.60 4.03 -4.09
C LEU A 19 -4.34 5.28 -4.93
N GLN A 20 -3.48 5.19 -5.95
CA GLN A 20 -3.22 6.31 -6.87
C GLN A 20 -4.43 6.66 -7.74
N THR A 21 -5.20 5.65 -8.15
CA THR A 21 -6.26 5.81 -9.17
C THR A 21 -7.68 5.77 -8.62
N MET A 22 -7.89 5.21 -7.42
CA MET A 22 -9.25 5.04 -6.91
C MET A 22 -9.94 6.37 -6.59
N PRO A 23 -11.27 6.46 -6.79
CA PRO A 23 -12.04 7.61 -6.35
C PRO A 23 -11.98 7.83 -4.84
N GLY A 24 -12.01 9.11 -4.42
CA GLY A 24 -11.99 9.47 -2.99
C GLY A 24 -13.15 8.86 -2.21
N GLY A 25 -14.36 8.80 -2.78
CA GLY A 25 -15.52 8.17 -2.13
C GLY A 25 -15.32 6.68 -1.86
N THR A 26 -14.69 5.94 -2.77
CA THR A 26 -14.33 4.53 -2.57
C THR A 26 -13.30 4.38 -1.45
N PHE A 27 -12.30 5.27 -1.39
CA PHE A 27 -11.34 5.28 -0.30
C PHE A 27 -12.01 5.50 1.06
N SER A 28 -12.89 6.50 1.17
CA SER A 28 -13.60 6.82 2.42
C SER A 28 -14.51 5.70 2.93
N TYR A 29 -14.97 4.81 2.05
CA TYR A 29 -15.70 3.61 2.47
C TYR A 29 -14.82 2.60 3.21
N HIS A 30 -13.53 2.53 2.85
CA HIS A 30 -12.54 1.63 3.44
C HIS A 30 -11.76 2.23 4.59
N VAL A 31 -11.64 3.56 4.61
CA VAL A 31 -10.89 4.33 5.60
C VAL A 31 -11.77 5.41 6.19
N ASN A 32 -12.10 5.25 7.47
CA ASN A 32 -12.89 6.18 8.26
C ASN A 32 -12.46 6.16 9.73
N SER A 33 -13.22 6.79 10.62
CA SER A 33 -12.90 6.86 12.05
C SER A 33 -12.90 5.51 12.77
N GLU A 34 -13.59 4.51 12.23
CA GLU A 34 -13.76 3.19 12.86
C GLU A 34 -12.78 2.16 12.30
N LYS A 35 -12.45 2.26 11.00
CA LYS A 35 -11.69 1.24 10.30
C LYS A 35 -10.72 1.81 9.27
N ASN A 36 -9.71 1.01 8.99
CA ASN A 36 -8.82 1.17 7.84
C ASN A 36 -8.55 -0.22 7.26
N ASP A 37 -9.35 -0.59 6.26
CA ASP A 37 -9.34 -1.93 5.67
C ASP A 37 -7.99 -2.25 5.03
N PHE A 38 -7.34 -1.27 4.39
CA PHE A 38 -6.00 -1.44 3.80
C PHE A 38 -4.95 -1.74 4.85
N ALA A 39 -4.94 -1.01 5.97
CA ALA A 39 -4.00 -1.26 7.05
C ALA A 39 -4.22 -2.64 7.70
N ASN A 40 -5.47 -3.07 7.84
CA ASN A 40 -5.80 -4.40 8.36
C ASN A 40 -5.32 -5.49 7.40
N TRP A 41 -5.64 -5.36 6.11
CA TRP A 41 -5.20 -6.31 5.08
C TRP A 41 -3.67 -6.39 4.98
N VAL A 42 -2.96 -5.25 4.96
CA VAL A 42 -1.49 -5.24 4.93
C VAL A 42 -0.89 -5.93 6.17
N ARG A 43 -1.49 -5.74 7.35
CA ARG A 43 -1.02 -6.42 8.56
C ARG A 43 -1.28 -7.93 8.49
N ASP A 44 -2.51 -8.32 8.16
CA ASP A 44 -3.00 -9.68 8.38
C ASP A 44 -2.68 -10.62 7.22
N VAL A 45 -2.59 -10.09 6.00
CA VAL A 45 -2.34 -10.88 4.77
C VAL A 45 -0.90 -10.71 4.30
N ILE A 46 -0.37 -9.48 4.27
CA ILE A 46 1.00 -9.21 3.79
C ILE A 46 2.04 -9.38 4.92
N GLY A 47 1.65 -9.16 6.17
CA GLY A 47 2.55 -9.23 7.31
C GLY A 47 3.46 -7.99 7.50
N ASP A 48 3.31 -6.94 6.68
CA ASP A 48 4.12 -5.73 6.80
C ASP A 48 3.55 -4.79 7.87
N VAL A 49 3.87 -5.09 9.13
CA VAL A 49 3.44 -4.31 10.29
C VAL A 49 3.88 -2.85 10.25
N THR A 50 4.98 -2.54 9.56
CA THR A 50 5.49 -1.17 9.42
C THR A 50 4.59 -0.38 8.47
N LEU A 51 4.30 -0.95 7.31
CA LEU A 51 3.39 -0.32 6.35
C LEU A 51 1.97 -0.20 6.92
N ALA A 52 1.46 -1.24 7.57
CA ALA A 52 0.15 -1.21 8.21
C ALA A 52 0.02 -0.06 9.21
N ARG A 53 1.03 0.15 10.07
CA ARG A 53 1.05 1.27 11.02
C ARG A 53 1.05 2.63 10.31
N ASN A 54 1.79 2.75 9.21
CA ASN A 54 1.83 4.00 8.45
C ASN A 54 0.48 4.28 7.78
N LEU A 55 -0.17 3.25 7.22
CA LEU A 55 -1.51 3.36 6.64
C LEU A 55 -2.56 3.77 7.67
N ARG A 56 -2.48 3.28 8.92
CA ARG A 56 -3.39 3.73 9.99
C ARG A 56 -3.27 5.23 10.31
N LYS A 57 -2.12 5.85 10.03
CA LYS A 57 -1.90 7.29 10.25
C LYS A 57 -2.31 8.14 9.05
N ALA A 58 -2.54 7.53 7.89
CA ALA A 58 -2.95 8.25 6.70
C ALA A 58 -4.45 8.55 6.78
N ALA A 59 -4.79 9.84 6.91
CA ALA A 59 -6.16 10.32 6.98
C ALA A 59 -6.85 10.42 5.60
N ASP A 60 -6.06 10.42 4.52
CA ASP A 60 -6.55 10.57 3.17
C ASP A 60 -5.82 9.64 2.17
N ARG A 61 -6.43 9.50 0.99
CA ARG A 61 -5.94 8.66 -0.10
C ARG A 61 -4.53 9.04 -0.56
N PRO A 62 -4.19 10.32 -0.81
CA PRO A 62 -2.83 10.71 -1.19
C PRO A 62 -1.77 10.31 -0.16
N SER A 63 -2.05 10.51 1.14
CA SER A 63 -1.14 10.12 2.22
C SER A 63 -0.96 8.60 2.29
N ALA A 64 -2.04 7.84 2.06
CA ALA A 64 -1.98 6.38 2.01
C ALA A 64 -1.14 5.91 0.82
N ALA A 65 -1.35 6.46 -0.38
CA ALA A 65 -0.56 6.17 -1.58
C ALA A 65 0.93 6.47 -1.33
N HIS A 66 1.24 7.65 -0.76
CA HIS A 66 2.61 8.00 -0.41
C HIS A 66 3.25 7.01 0.57
N ALA A 67 2.51 6.55 1.58
CA ALA A 67 3.00 5.56 2.54
C ALA A 67 3.36 4.21 1.88
N VAL A 68 2.54 3.73 0.93
CA VAL A 68 2.82 2.51 0.17
C VAL A 68 4.01 2.70 -0.76
N GLY A 69 4.03 3.78 -1.55
CA GLY A 69 5.13 4.08 -2.47
C GLY A 69 6.48 4.20 -1.76
N ALA A 70 6.51 4.91 -0.62
CA ALA A 70 7.72 5.03 0.21
C ALA A 70 8.20 3.67 0.73
N ARG A 71 7.29 2.76 1.07
CA ARG A 71 7.65 1.41 1.53
C ARG A 71 8.20 0.55 0.39
N LEU A 72 7.58 0.59 -0.79
CA LEU A 72 8.08 -0.11 -1.97
C LEU A 72 9.49 0.36 -2.35
N ALA A 73 9.73 1.67 -2.32
CA ALA A 73 11.05 2.25 -2.58
C ALA A 73 12.12 1.72 -1.61
N GLN A 74 11.80 1.59 -0.32
CA GLN A 74 12.72 1.00 0.68
C GLN A 74 13.06 -0.46 0.35
N PHE A 75 12.11 -1.27 -0.10
CA PHE A 75 12.38 -2.66 -0.47
C PHE A 75 13.19 -2.78 -1.75
N ARG A 76 12.95 -1.91 -2.73
CA ARG A 76 13.69 -1.87 -3.99
C ARG A 76 15.14 -1.39 -3.78
N ALA A 77 15.37 -0.45 -2.87
CA ALA A 77 16.72 0.05 -2.54
C ALA A 77 17.55 -0.93 -1.68
N ARG A 78 16.93 -1.98 -1.13
CA ARG A 78 17.60 -3.02 -0.31
C ARG A 78 17.86 -4.31 -1.09
N ARG A 79 17.48 -4.37 -2.36
CA ARG A 79 17.77 -5.47 -3.30
C ARG A 79 19.00 -5.12 -4.12
#